data_AF-A0A520A4C1-F1
#
_entry.id   AF-A0A520A4C1-F1
#
_cell.length_a   1.000
_cell.length_b   1.000
_cell.length_c   1.000
_cell.angle_alpha   90.00
_cell.angle_beta   90.00
_cell.angle_gamma   90.00
#
_symmetry.space_group_name_H-M   'P 1'
#
loop_
_entity.id
_entity.type
_entity.pdbx_description
1 polymer ?
#
loop_
_entity_poly.entity_id
_entity_poly.type
_entity_poly.pdbx_seq_one_letter_code
_entity_poly.pdbx_strand_id
1 'polypeptide(L)'
;VLHGNSKDEGPIRDPDQCAMGLWINDRRKGIYSHLPEMAELDRQHRLIHQQANRLMDLRRSGRAEEALAGFGEVQVLADSILALLQTMEAKLRTAQA
;
A
#
# COMPACT_ATOMS: atom_id res chain seq x y z
N VAL A 1 -12.65 -13.19 6.04
CA VAL A 1 -12.38 -14.16 4.95
C VAL A 1 -11.82 -13.39 3.76
N LEU A 2 -10.52 -13.54 3.48
CA LEU A 2 -9.87 -12.95 2.31
C LEU A 2 -10.26 -13.79 1.08
N HIS A 3 -11.30 -13.38 0.36
CA HIS A 3 -11.66 -14.03 -0.90
C HIS A 3 -10.68 -13.56 -1.98
N GLY A 4 -9.82 -14.47 -2.42
CA GLY A 4 -9.08 -14.32 -3.66
C GLY A 4 -10.05 -14.32 -4.84
N ASN A 5 -10.22 -13.18 -5.49
CA ASN A 5 -10.93 -13.08 -6.75
C ASN A 5 -9.98 -13.45 -7.89
N SER A 6 -9.97 -14.73 -8.24
CA SER A 6 -9.11 -15.36 -9.24
C SER A 6 -9.42 -14.98 -10.70
N LYS A 7 -10.10 -13.85 -10.96
CA LYS A 7 -10.46 -13.45 -12.34
C LYS A 7 -10.23 -11.98 -12.70
N ASP A 8 -10.02 -11.09 -11.72
CA ASP A 8 -9.69 -9.69 -11.97
C ASP A 8 -8.48 -9.30 -11.12
N GLU A 9 -7.29 -9.82 -11.46
CA GLU A 9 -6.05 -9.38 -10.81
C GLU A 9 -5.68 -7.93 -11.20
N GLY A 10 -6.21 -7.40 -12.30
CA GLY A 10 -5.89 -6.07 -12.83
C GLY A 10 -6.09 -4.92 -11.82
N PRO A 11 -7.28 -4.77 -11.21
CA PRO A 11 -7.55 -3.74 -10.21
C PRO A 11 -6.75 -3.89 -8.91
N ILE A 12 -6.33 -5.11 -8.56
CA ILE A 12 -5.53 -5.39 -7.35
C ILE A 12 -4.05 -5.04 -7.59
N ARG A 13 -3.57 -5.13 -8.84
CA ARG A 13 -2.18 -4.80 -9.20
C ARG A 13 -1.94 -3.31 -9.40
N ASP A 14 -2.96 -2.56 -9.80
CA ASP A 14 -2.88 -1.13 -10.04
C ASP A 14 -3.03 -0.33 -8.73
N PRO A 15 -1.98 0.37 -8.27
CA PRO A 15 -2.08 1.21 -7.08
C PRO A 15 -3.17 2.28 -7.21
N ASP A 16 -3.40 2.84 -8.40
CA ASP A 16 -4.36 3.94 -8.59
C ASP A 16 -5.82 3.46 -8.64
N GLN A 17 -6.06 2.14 -8.76
CA GLN A 17 -7.40 1.52 -8.71
C GLN A 17 -7.69 0.79 -7.38
N CYS A 18 -6.67 0.59 -6.55
CA CYS A 18 -6.82 0.03 -5.22
C CYS A 18 -7.68 0.94 -4.32
N ALA A 19 -8.51 0.35 -3.45
CA ALA A 19 -9.35 1.11 -2.52
C ALA A 19 -8.53 2.10 -1.66
N MET A 20 -7.33 1.70 -1.23
CA MET A 20 -6.43 2.60 -0.49
C MET A 20 -5.87 3.71 -1.38
N GLY A 21 -5.49 3.41 -2.64
CA GLY A 21 -5.02 4.42 -3.58
C GLY A 21 -6.08 5.48 -3.92
N LEU A 22 -7.33 5.05 -4.12
CA LEU A 22 -8.47 5.95 -4.30
C LEU A 22 -8.67 6.84 -3.06
N TRP A 23 -8.59 6.26 -1.86
CA TRP A 23 -8.68 7.01 -0.60
C TRP A 23 -7.52 7.99 -0.41
N ILE A 24 -6.28 7.61 -0.75
CA ILE A 24 -5.10 8.48 -0.73
C ILE A 24 -5.30 9.68 -1.66
N ASN A 25 -5.80 9.45 -2.87
CA ASN A 25 -6.02 10.50 -3.86
C ASN A 25 -7.15 11.48 -3.46
N ASP A 26 -8.18 10.98 -2.77
CA ASP A 26 -9.22 11.82 -2.19
C ASP A 26 -8.66 12.68 -1.03
N ARG A 27 -7.96 12.05 -0.08
CA ARG A 27 -7.52 12.74 1.15
C ARG A 27 -6.35 13.69 0.97
N ARG A 28 -5.48 13.48 -0.01
CA ARG A 28 -4.38 14.42 -0.31
C ARG A 28 -4.85 15.83 -0.72
N LYS A 29 -6.11 15.99 -1.14
CA LYS A 29 -6.67 17.29 -1.58
C LYS A 29 -7.30 18.11 -0.45
N GLY A 30 -7.29 17.59 0.79
CA GLY A 30 -7.92 18.22 1.95
C GLY A 30 -6.96 18.52 3.10
N ILE A 31 -7.41 18.22 4.33
CA ILE A 31 -6.68 18.48 5.59
C ILE A 31 -5.32 17.77 5.70
N TYR A 32 -5.04 16.81 4.82
CA TYR A 32 -3.77 16.09 4.76
C TYR A 32 -2.78 16.68 3.74
N SER A 33 -3.19 17.68 2.96
CA SER A 33 -2.40 18.23 1.83
C SER A 33 -1.04 18.78 2.24
N HIS A 34 -0.93 19.33 3.46
CA HIS A 34 0.31 19.86 4.00
C HIS A 34 1.17 18.81 4.73
N LEU A 35 0.67 17.59 4.95
CA LEU A 35 1.39 16.59 5.73
C LEU A 35 2.40 15.85 4.86
N PRO A 36 3.71 15.89 5.19
CA PRO A 36 4.71 15.11 4.46
C PRO A 36 4.44 13.60 4.58
N GLU A 37 3.82 13.14 5.67
CA GLU A 37 3.40 11.75 5.85
C GLU A 37 2.39 11.29 4.79
N MET A 38 1.56 12.18 4.26
CA MET A 38 0.57 11.84 3.23
C MET A 38 1.25 11.49 1.89
N ALA A 39 2.32 12.22 1.54
CA ALA A 39 3.12 11.93 0.36
C ALA A 39 3.92 10.63 0.54
N GLU A 40 4.47 10.42 1.73
CA GLU A 40 5.20 9.19 2.06
C GLU A 40 4.28 7.96 2.07
N LEU A 41 3.03 8.12 2.53
CA LEU A 41 2.02 7.07 2.49
C LEU A 41 1.71 6.62 1.06
N ASP A 42 1.52 7.56 0.12
CA ASP A 42 1.34 7.26 -1.31
C ASP A 42 2.57 6.54 -1.88
N ARG A 43 3.79 6.96 -1.50
CA ARG A 43 5.02 6.31 -1.93
C ARG A 43 5.11 4.85 -1.45
N GLN A 44 4.88 4.60 -0.16
CA GLN A 44 4.93 3.25 0.42
C GLN A 44 3.85 2.35 -0.17
N HIS A 45 2.64 2.89 -0.37
CA HIS A 45 1.55 2.23 -1.06
C HIS A 45 1.92 1.80 -2.49
N ARG A 46 2.55 2.68 -3.28
CA ARG A 46 2.99 2.30 -4.63
C ARG A 46 4.08 1.22 -4.60
N LEU A 47 4.99 1.28 -3.63
CA LEU A 47 6.04 0.28 -3.45
C LEU A 47 5.48 -1.11 -3.11
N ILE A 48 4.47 -1.20 -2.24
CA ILE A 48 3.87 -2.49 -1.89
C ILE A 48 3.21 -3.14 -3.10
N HIS A 49 2.55 -2.36 -3.97
CA HIS A 49 2.02 -2.85 -5.24
C HIS A 49 3.13 -3.31 -6.19
N GLN A 50 4.23 -2.56 -6.32
CA GLN A 50 5.37 -2.96 -7.14
C GLN A 50 5.96 -4.29 -6.69
N GLN A 51 6.17 -4.47 -5.37
CA GLN A 51 6.68 -5.74 -4.85
C GLN A 51 5.67 -6.87 -5.01
N ALA A 52 4.39 -6.65 -4.68
CA ALA A 52 3.35 -7.66 -4.86
C ALA A 52 3.27 -8.13 -6.33
N ASN A 53 3.30 -7.20 -7.30
CA ASN A 53 3.30 -7.51 -8.72
C ASN A 53 4.50 -8.37 -9.11
N ARG A 54 5.70 -7.99 -8.63
CA ARG A 54 6.92 -8.78 -8.85
C ARG A 54 6.81 -10.20 -8.29
N LEU A 55 6.28 -10.39 -7.08
CA LEU A 55 6.12 -11.72 -6.49
C LEU A 55 5.11 -12.56 -7.27
N MET A 56 4.01 -11.96 -7.72
CA MET A 56 3.03 -12.65 -8.56
C MET A 56 3.62 -13.07 -9.90
N ASP A 57 4.47 -12.25 -10.51
CA ASP A 57 5.14 -12.57 -11.76
C ASP A 57 6.17 -13.71 -11.58
N LEU A 58 6.93 -13.71 -10.48
CA LEU A 58 7.80 -14.82 -10.09
C LEU A 58 7.01 -16.13 -9.90
N ARG A 59 5.84 -16.08 -9.25
CA ARG A 59 4.96 -17.25 -9.11
C ARG A 59 4.49 -17.77 -10.47
N ARG A 60 4.08 -16.86 -11.36
CA ARG A 60 3.62 -17.22 -12.71
C ARG A 60 4.73 -17.81 -13.58
N SER A 61 5.99 -17.41 -13.35
CA SER A 61 7.15 -17.97 -14.04
C SER A 61 7.72 -19.25 -13.38
N GLY A 62 6.99 -19.88 -12.45
CA GLY A 62 7.43 -21.10 -11.77
C GLY A 62 8.51 -20.92 -10.69
N ARG A 63 8.89 -19.68 -10.37
CA ARG A 63 9.94 -19.33 -9.39
C ARG A 63 9.32 -19.15 -7.99
N ALA A 64 8.69 -20.21 -7.49
CA ALA A 64 7.87 -20.15 -6.28
C ALA A 64 8.65 -19.80 -5.00
N GLU A 65 9.88 -20.32 -4.87
CA GLU A 65 10.73 -20.05 -3.71
C GLU A 65 11.17 -18.58 -3.65
N GLU A 66 11.53 -17.99 -4.79
CA GLU A 66 11.93 -16.58 -4.87
C GLU A 66 10.77 -15.64 -4.59
N ALA A 67 9.56 -16.01 -5.06
CA ALA A 67 8.35 -15.29 -4.70
C ALA A 67 8.05 -15.38 -3.19
N LEU A 68 8.28 -16.54 -2.56
CA LEU A 68 8.11 -16.72 -1.11
C LEU A 68 9.13 -15.89 -0.31
N ALA A 69 10.39 -15.87 -0.74
CA ALA A 69 11.45 -15.10 -0.10
C ALA A 69 11.16 -13.59 -0.08
N GLY A 70 10.49 -13.07 -1.11
CA GLY A 70 10.16 -11.64 -1.20
C GLY A 70 9.00 -11.17 -0.31
N PHE A 71 8.26 -12.07 0.36
CA PHE A 71 7.18 -11.64 1.27
C PHE A 71 7.67 -10.82 2.47
N GLY A 72 8.92 -11.00 2.89
CA GLY A 72 9.51 -10.19 3.96
C GLY A 72 9.53 -8.70 3.61
N GLU A 73 9.83 -8.35 2.36
CA GLU A 73 9.81 -6.96 1.88
C GLU A 73 8.39 -6.39 1.88
N VAL A 74 7.40 -7.19 1.48
CA VAL A 74 5.98 -6.80 1.52
C VAL A 74 5.53 -6.50 2.95
N GLN A 75 5.95 -7.32 3.93
CA GLN A 75 5.62 -7.09 5.34
C GLN A 75 6.21 -5.78 5.86
N VAL A 76 7.49 -5.50 5.58
CA VAL A 76 8.16 -4.25 5.98
C VAL A 76 7.45 -3.01 5.41
N LEU A 77 7.00 -3.08 4.16
CA LEU A 77 6.24 -2.01 3.52
C LEU A 77 4.86 -1.82 4.18
N ALA A 78 4.17 -2.92 4.51
CA ALA A 78 2.88 -2.87 5.22
C ALA A 78 3.02 -2.25 6.62
N ASP A 79 4.07 -2.61 7.36
CA ASP A 79 4.34 -2.05 8.68
C ASP A 79 4.65 -0.54 8.59
N SER A 80 5.38 -0.12 7.56
CA SER A 80 5.67 1.29 7.28
C SER A 80 4.40 2.10 6.99
N ILE A 81 3.47 1.54 6.20
CA ILE A 81 2.16 2.13 5.92
C ILE A 81 1.38 2.32 7.23
N LEU A 82 1.33 1.31 8.09
CA LEU A 82 0.62 1.38 9.38
C LEU A 82 1.20 2.47 10.28
N ALA A 83 2.53 2.55 10.38
CA ALA A 83 3.20 3.57 11.19
C ALA A 83 2.91 5.01 10.70
N LEU A 84 2.83 5.21 9.38
CA LEU A 84 2.47 6.51 8.79
C LEU A 84 1.02 6.89 9.12
N LEU A 85 0.08 5.94 9.01
CA LEU A 85 -1.32 6.18 9.36
C LEU A 85 -1.47 6.58 10.84
N GLN A 86 -0.79 5.87 11.75
CA GLN A 86 -0.78 6.20 13.17
C GLN A 86 -0.17 7.57 13.45
N THR A 87 0.91 7.92 12.75
CA THR A 87 1.56 9.23 12.88
C THR A 87 0.63 10.36 12.44
N MET A 88 -0.04 10.19 11.29
CA MET A 88 -1.01 11.16 10.79
C MET A 88 -2.21 11.32 11.74
N GLU A 89 -2.73 10.22 12.27
CA GLU A 89 -3.82 10.24 13.24
C GLU A 89 -3.43 11.01 14.52
N ALA A 90 -2.25 10.73 15.07
CA ALA A 90 -1.75 11.41 16.25
C ALA A 90 -1.59 12.92 16.03
N LYS A 91 -1.01 13.33 14.89
CA LYS A 91 -0.85 14.75 14.54
C LYS A 91 -2.19 15.48 14.43
N LEU A 92 -3.18 14.87 13.79
CA LEU A 92 -4.49 15.49 13.63
C LEU A 92 -5.26 15.59 14.95
N ARG A 93 -5.15 14.58 15.82
CA ARG A 93 -5.75 14.65 17.17
C ARG A 93 -5.15 15.78 18.00
N THR A 94 -3.83 15.96 17.97
CA THR A 94 -3.16 17.06 18.69
C THR A 94 -3.47 18.43 18.09
N ALA A 95 -3.65 18.53 16.76
CA ALA A 95 -4.00 19.79 16.10
C ALA A 95 -5.46 20.24 16.32
N GLN A 96 -6.34 19.34 16.79
CA GLN A 96 -7.74 19.61 17.09
C GLN A 96 -8.03 19.84 18.58
N ALA A 97 -7.02 19.69 19.45
CA ALA A 97 -7.09 19.90 20.90
C ALA A 97 -6.54 21.28 21.29
#